data_AF-U4VGX7-F1
#
_entry.id   AF-U4VGX7-F1
#
_cell.length_a   1.000
_cell.length_b   1.000
_cell.length_c   1.000
_cell.angle_alpha   90.00
_cell.angle_beta   90.00
_cell.angle_gamma   90.00
#
_symmetry.space_group_name_H-M   'P 1'
#
loop_
_entity.id
_entity.type
_entity.pdbx_description
1 polymer ?
#
loop_
_entity_poly.entity_id
_entity_poly.type
_entity_poly.pdbx_seq_one_letter_code
_entity_poly.pdbx_strand_id
1 'polypeptide(L)'
;MKLDKSPLWLAPGMVCLALFAYLLTLIESNVAGRAYAAYGGIYIIASILWIWFAEGARPDRWDVVGACTAFAGTCIILFAPRS
;
A
#
# COMPACT_ATOMS: atom_id res chain seq x y z
N MET A 1 -1.13 -22.53 -21.94
CA MET A 1 -0.30 -23.46 -21.16
C MET A 1 -0.79 -23.43 -19.72
N LYS A 2 -1.50 -24.48 -19.28
CA LYS A 2 -1.96 -24.61 -17.89
C LYS A 2 -0.76 -24.98 -17.03
N LEU A 3 -0.55 -24.24 -15.95
CA LEU A 3 0.63 -24.34 -15.10
C LEU A 3 0.60 -25.69 -14.36
N ASP A 4 1.37 -26.67 -14.82
CA ASP A 4 1.75 -27.90 -14.10
C ASP A 4 2.66 -27.58 -12.91
N LYS A 5 2.23 -26.69 -12.00
CA LYS A 5 2.84 -26.57 -10.67
C LYS A 5 1.84 -27.08 -9.65
N SER A 6 2.28 -28.08 -8.88
CA SER A 6 1.55 -28.66 -7.76
C SER A 6 0.96 -27.55 -6.89
N PRO A 7 -0.31 -27.66 -6.44
CA PRO A 7 -0.93 -26.70 -5.53
C PRO A 7 -0.12 -26.50 -4.23
N LEU A 8 0.85 -27.37 -3.93
CA LEU A 8 1.85 -27.14 -2.89
C LEU A 8 2.63 -25.83 -3.05
N TRP A 9 2.77 -25.28 -4.27
CA TRP A 9 3.43 -23.97 -4.46
C TRP A 9 2.61 -22.80 -3.88
N LEU A 10 1.31 -23.02 -3.58
CA LEU A 10 0.48 -22.06 -2.86
C LEU A 10 0.74 -22.08 -1.35
N ALA A 11 1.31 -23.17 -0.81
CA ALA A 11 1.60 -23.29 0.62
C ALA A 11 2.47 -22.14 1.18
N PRO A 12 3.61 -21.77 0.56
CA PRO A 12 4.39 -20.62 1.03
C PRO A 12 3.60 -19.30 0.92
N GLY A 13 2.76 -19.14 -0.11
CA GLY A 13 1.88 -17.98 -0.24
C GLY A 13 0.85 -17.89 0.88
N MET A 14 0.22 -19.02 1.23
CA MET A 14 -0.73 -19.10 2.34
C MET A 14 -0.06 -18.85 3.69
N VAL A 15 1.15 -19.36 3.90
CA VAL A 15 1.92 -19.09 5.13
C VAL A 15 2.24 -17.61 5.23
N CYS A 16 2.75 -16.98 4.17
CA CYS A 16 3.00 -15.53 4.16
C CYS A 16 1.73 -14.72 4.45
N LEU A 17 0.57 -15.12 3.88
CA LEU A 17 -0.71 -14.45 4.09
C LEU A 17 -1.20 -14.59 5.55
N ALA A 18 -1.11 -15.80 6.11
CA ALA A 18 -1.47 -16.06 7.50
C ALA A 18 -0.56 -15.30 8.47
N LEU A 19 0.75 -15.24 8.18
CA LEU A 19 1.72 -14.49 8.96
C LEU A 19 1.43 -12.99 8.93
N PHE A 20 1.09 -12.46 7.76
CA PHE A 20 0.68 -11.06 7.59
C PHE A 20 -0.57 -10.73 8.41
N ALA A 21 -1.61 -11.56 8.33
CA ALA A 21 -2.83 -11.39 9.12
C ALA A 21 -2.55 -11.48 10.64
N TYR A 22 -1.70 -12.42 11.06
CA TYR A 22 -1.30 -12.55 12.46
C TYR A 22 -0.53 -11.32 12.95
N LEU A 23 0.47 -10.84 12.19
CA LEU A 23 1.19 -9.62 12.49
C LEU A 23 0.26 -8.40 12.58
N LEU A 24 -0.76 -8.33 11.73
CA LEU A 24 -1.77 -7.27 11.76
C LEU A 24 -2.56 -7.26 13.08
N THR A 25 -2.82 -8.44 13.67
CA THR A 25 -3.49 -8.55 14.98
C THR A 25 -2.61 -8.17 16.17
N LEU A 26 -1.28 -8.25 16.04
CA LEU A 26 -0.34 -7.86 17.09
C LEU A 26 -0.12 -6.35 17.19
N ILE A 27 -0.37 -5.59 16.12
CA ILE A 27 -0.19 -4.14 16.15
C ILE A 27 -1.39 -3.53 16.85
N GLU A 28 -1.16 -2.72 17.88
CA GLU A 28 -2.18 -1.93 18.55
C GLU A 28 -3.00 -1.14 17.51
N SER A 29 -4.25 -1.56 17.33
CA SER A 29 -5.15 -1.19 16.24
C SER A 29 -5.37 0.32 16.10
N ASN A 30 -5.10 1.08 17.17
CA ASN A 30 -5.22 2.53 17.21
C ASN A 30 -4.11 3.25 16.40
N VAL A 31 -2.92 2.64 16.26
CA VAL A 31 -1.76 3.19 15.54
C VAL A 31 -1.44 2.42 14.27
N ALA A 32 -1.75 1.11 14.22
CA ALA A 32 -1.53 0.24 13.06
C ALA A 32 -2.12 0.81 11.77
N GLY A 33 -3.43 1.12 11.80
CA GLY A 33 -4.14 1.64 10.63
C GLY A 33 -3.61 2.98 10.14
N ARG A 34 -3.08 3.81 11.06
CA ARG A 34 -2.47 5.11 10.72
C ARG A 34 -1.13 4.92 10.03
N ALA A 35 -0.31 3.98 10.50
CA ALA A 35 0.96 3.65 9.87
C ALA A 35 0.72 3.09 8.45
N TYR A 36 -0.21 2.15 8.27
CA TYR A 36 -0.55 1.61 6.95
C TYR A 36 -1.08 2.69 5.99
N ALA A 37 -1.93 3.60 6.46
CA ALA A 37 -2.41 4.72 5.65
C ALA A 37 -1.28 5.69 5.26
N ALA A 38 -0.33 5.94 6.16
CA ALA A 38 0.87 6.73 5.87
C ALA A 38 1.74 6.09 4.79
N TYR A 39 2.05 4.80 4.94
CA TYR A 39 2.85 4.05 3.97
C TYR A 39 2.17 3.98 2.61
N GLY A 40 0.85 3.76 2.55
CA GLY A 40 0.09 3.72 1.30
C GLY A 40 0.18 5.05 0.53
N GLY A 41 -0.02 6.18 1.20
CA GLY A 41 0.08 7.50 0.58
C GLY A 41 1.50 7.83 0.10
N ILE A 42 2.51 7.54 0.92
CA ILE A 42 3.93 7.76 0.56
C ILE A 42 4.32 6.87 -0.62
N TYR A 43 3.85 5.61 -0.65
CA TYR A 43 4.13 4.68 -1.74
C TYR A 43 3.57 5.18 -3.06
N ILE A 44 2.33 5.67 -3.09
CA ILE A 44 1.72 6.22 -4.31
C ILE A 44 2.53 7.40 -4.85
N ILE A 45 2.95 8.34 -3.99
CA ILE A 45 3.78 9.47 -4.40
C ILE A 45 5.13 8.98 -4.92
N ALA A 46 5.77 8.05 -4.21
CA ALA A 46 7.07 7.51 -4.60
C ALA A 46 7.01 6.77 -5.93
N SER A 47 5.95 5.99 -6.20
CA SER A 47 5.75 5.31 -7.48
C SER A 47 5.59 6.27 -8.65
N ILE A 48 4.84 7.36 -8.47
CA ILE A 48 4.65 8.37 -9.52
C ILE A 48 5.95 9.13 -9.77
N LEU A 49 6.67 9.51 -8.71
CA LEU A 49 8.00 10.11 -8.86
C LEU A 49 8.97 9.16 -9.55
N TRP A 50 8.93 7.87 -9.22
CA TRP A 50 9.79 6.87 -9.84
C TRP A 50 9.54 6.75 -11.34
N ILE A 51 8.29 6.59 -11.77
CA ILE A 51 7.94 6.55 -13.20
C ILE A 51 8.39 7.83 -13.91
N TRP A 52 8.28 8.97 -13.24
CA TRP A 52 8.74 10.23 -13.79
C TRP A 52 10.26 10.32 -13.95
N PHE A 53 11.03 9.93 -12.93
CA PHE A 53 12.49 10.04 -12.91
C PHE A 53 13.21 8.90 -13.65
N ALA A 54 12.75 7.66 -13.45
CA ALA A 54 13.40 6.47 -13.98
C ALA A 54 12.93 6.12 -15.40
N GLU A 55 11.64 6.30 -15.70
CA GLU A 55 11.07 5.96 -17.01
C GLU A 55 10.87 7.18 -17.92
N GLY A 56 11.02 8.41 -17.39
CA GLY A 56 10.87 9.64 -18.17
C GLY A 56 9.42 9.93 -18.61
N ALA A 57 8.47 9.12 -18.17
CA ALA A 57 7.05 9.30 -18.44
C ALA A 57 6.54 10.46 -17.57
N ARG A 58 6.12 11.56 -18.21
CA ARG A 58 5.59 12.71 -17.48
C ARG A 58 4.25 12.30 -16.84
N PRO A 59 4.10 12.43 -15.52
CA PRO A 59 2.84 12.12 -14.85
C PRO A 59 1.73 12.98 -15.43
N ASP A 60 0.60 12.36 -15.75
CA ASP A 60 -0.56 13.05 -16.29
C ASP A 60 -1.21 13.89 -15.18
N ARG A 61 -2.01 14.88 -15.58
CA ARG A 61 -2.82 15.68 -14.65
C ARG A 61 -3.69 14.80 -13.76
N TRP A 62 -4.16 13.66 -14.29
CA TRP A 62 -4.92 12.68 -13.53
C TRP A 62 -4.08 11.92 -12.49
N ASP A 63 -2.81 11.63 -12.78
CA ASP A 63 -1.89 11.01 -11.81
C ASP A 63 -1.62 11.94 -10.64
N VAL A 64 -1.43 13.23 -10.92
CA VAL A 64 -1.22 14.26 -9.88
C VAL A 64 -2.47 14.41 -9.01
N VAL A 65 -3.66 14.46 -9.61
CA VAL A 65 -4.93 14.53 -8.86
C VAL A 65 -5.13 13.27 -8.01
N GLY A 66 -4.82 12.10 -8.55
CA GLY A 66 -4.85 10.83 -7.82
C GLY A 66 -3.89 10.83 -6.63
N ALA A 67 -2.64 11.27 -6.83
CA ALA A 67 -1.64 11.40 -5.78
C ALA A 67 -2.09 12.35 -4.67
N CYS A 68 -2.60 13.53 -5.03
CA CYS A 68 -3.12 14.51 -4.07
C CYS A 68 -4.32 13.95 -3.28
N THR A 69 -5.20 13.20 -3.93
CA THR A 69 -6.38 12.60 -3.28
C THR A 69 -5.97 11.50 -2.31
N ALA A 70 -5.05 10.61 -2.73
CA ALA A 70 -4.50 9.58 -1.87
C ALA A 70 -3.76 10.17 -0.67
N PHE A 71 -2.94 11.20 -0.90
CA PHE A 71 -2.25 11.92 0.15
C PHE A 71 -3.22 12.62 1.13
N ALA A 72 -4.28 13.25 0.61
CA ALA A 72 -5.32 13.85 1.44
C ALA A 72 -6.02 12.79 2.31
N GLY A 73 -6.33 11.62 1.75
CA GLY A 73 -6.87 10.48 2.51
C GLY A 73 -5.93 10.01 3.62
N THR A 74 -4.64 9.92 3.33
CA THR A 74 -3.59 9.64 4.32
C THR A 74 -3.53 10.70 5.41
N CYS A 75 -3.57 11.99 5.06
CA CYS A 75 -3.60 13.10 6.02
C CYS A 75 -4.85 13.04 6.90
N ILE A 76 -6.02 12.77 6.33
CA ILE A 76 -7.27 12.60 7.09
C ILE A 76 -7.11 11.47 8.09
N ILE A 77 -6.60 10.31 7.71
CA ILE A 77 -6.44 9.17 8.64
C ILE A 77 -5.38 9.46 9.71
N LEU A 78 -4.32 10.17 9.38
CA LEU A 78 -3.24 10.53 10.31
C LEU A 78 -3.65 11.60 11.33
N PHE A 79 -4.36 12.64 10.85
CA PHE A 79 -4.71 13.86 11.59
C PHE A 79 -6.17 13.92 12.03
N ALA A 80 -7.01 12.93 11.71
CA ALA A 80 -8.39 12.86 12.19
C ALA A 80 -8.40 13.00 13.73
N PRO A 81 -8.94 14.11 14.27
CA PRO A 81 -9.04 14.33 15.69
C PRO A 81 -10.09 13.38 16.23
N ARG A 82 -9.79 12.75 17.36
CA ARG A 82 -10.74 11.89 18.06
C ARG A 82 -11.01 12.55 19.41
N SER A 83 -12.22 13.07 19.57
CA SER A 83 -12.83 13.25 20.88
C SER A 83 -13.55 11.97 21.27
#